data_AF-A0A941ZNJ4-F1
#
_entry.id   AF-A0A941ZNJ4-F1
#
_cell.length_a   1.000
_cell.length_b   1.000
_cell.length_c   1.000
_cell.angle_alpha   90.00
_cell.angle_beta   90.00
_cell.angle_gamma   90.00
#
_symmetry.space_group_name_H-M   'P 1'
#
loop_
_entity.id
_entity.type
_entity.pdbx_description
1 polymer ?
#
loop_
_entity_poly.entity_id
_entity_poly.type
_entity_poly.pdbx_seq_one_letter_code
_entity_poly.pdbx_strand_id
1 'polypeptide(L)'
;MPLSEKRLELCDCNRTVALNAGDLARTLKLGATPTIHHELCRHEVRQFRSALEAGGEVVVSCTQEAALFQELAEQAGHDEALRFINIREMAGWSREGSGAQPKIAALLSLAGLPEPEPVPAVSYRSAGSLLVIGPLDAARAWADQLKDQFEVSVLVTSSAVGTLPSAREYPVNSGKNIKINGFLGEFNVVWEHGNPIDLDLCTRCNACVRACPERAIDYSYQIDFAKCQSHRACVKACGAIGAIDFERAGASRTERYDLVLD
;
A
#
# COMPACT_ATOMS: atom_id res chain seq x y z
N MET A 1 -2.33 -31.49 15.67
CA MET A 1 -3.19 -32.70 15.69
C MET A 1 -3.80 -32.92 14.31
N PRO A 2 -3.98 -34.18 13.85
CA PRO A 2 -4.69 -34.45 12.59
C PRO A 2 -6.12 -33.88 12.64
N LEU A 3 -6.68 -33.51 11.49
CA LEU A 3 -8.03 -32.93 11.39
C LEU A 3 -9.11 -33.81 12.03
N SER A 4 -8.94 -35.13 12.01
CA SER A 4 -9.86 -36.11 12.61
C SER A 4 -10.00 -36.00 14.13
N GLU A 5 -9.05 -35.35 14.80
CA GLU A 5 -9.07 -35.09 16.25
C GLU A 5 -9.52 -33.66 16.59
N LYS A 6 -9.77 -32.83 15.56
CA LYS A 6 -10.28 -31.46 15.71
C LYS A 6 -11.79 -31.44 15.51
N ARG A 7 -12.46 -30.48 16.13
CA ARG A 7 -13.89 -30.25 15.93
C ARG A 7 -14.09 -29.35 14.71
N LEU A 8 -14.90 -29.79 13.75
CA LEU A 8 -15.23 -29.01 12.56
C LEU A 8 -16.59 -28.34 12.71
N GLU A 9 -16.58 -27.02 12.74
CA GLU A 9 -17.77 -26.18 12.74
C GLU A 9 -18.02 -25.71 11.31
N LEU A 10 -18.78 -26.52 10.55
CA LEU A 10 -19.08 -26.28 9.14
C LEU A 10 -20.37 -25.48 9.01
N CYS A 11 -20.35 -24.41 8.21
CA CYS A 11 -21.51 -23.58 7.95
C CYS A 11 -21.70 -23.33 6.45
N ASP A 12 -22.92 -23.51 5.94
CA ASP A 12 -23.25 -23.28 4.52
C ASP A 12 -23.67 -21.83 4.21
N CYS A 13 -23.65 -20.96 5.22
CA CYS A 13 -23.93 -19.53 5.10
C CYS A 13 -25.26 -19.27 4.37
N ASN A 14 -26.36 -19.66 5.00
CA ASN A 14 -27.71 -19.59 4.47
C ASN A 14 -27.84 -20.37 3.13
N ARG A 15 -27.29 -21.58 3.10
CA ARG A 15 -27.32 -22.51 1.95
C ARG A 15 -26.70 -21.94 0.67
N THR A 16 -25.79 -20.97 0.80
CA THR A 16 -25.08 -20.38 -0.34
C THR A 16 -23.82 -21.17 -0.71
N VAL A 17 -23.41 -22.13 0.13
CA VAL A 17 -22.32 -23.06 -0.13
C VAL A 17 -22.88 -24.49 -0.20
N ALA A 18 -22.68 -25.18 -1.32
CA ALA A 18 -23.11 -26.56 -1.47
C ALA A 18 -22.21 -27.50 -0.64
N LEU A 19 -22.72 -27.99 0.49
CA LEU A 19 -22.03 -28.93 1.38
C LEU A 19 -22.78 -30.25 1.47
N ASN A 20 -22.02 -31.34 1.47
CA ASN A 20 -22.48 -32.71 1.75
C ASN A 20 -21.63 -33.27 2.89
N ALA A 21 -22.25 -33.39 4.06
CA ALA A 21 -21.57 -33.85 5.27
C ALA A 21 -21.06 -35.29 5.15
N GLY A 22 -21.81 -36.17 4.48
CA GLY A 22 -21.43 -37.57 4.30
C GLY A 22 -20.21 -37.73 3.39
N ASP A 23 -20.15 -36.96 2.30
CA ASP A 23 -18.98 -36.91 1.42
C ASP A 23 -17.75 -36.36 2.15
N LEU A 24 -17.91 -35.25 2.89
CA LEU A 24 -16.83 -34.66 3.67
C LEU A 24 -16.31 -35.64 4.74
N ALA A 25 -17.20 -36.32 5.45
CA ALA A 25 -16.83 -37.32 6.45
C ALA A 25 -16.00 -38.45 5.85
N ARG A 26 -16.39 -38.98 4.68
CA ARG A 26 -15.65 -40.02 3.97
C ARG A 26 -14.30 -39.52 3.47
N THR A 27 -14.27 -38.39 2.79
CA THR A 27 -13.04 -37.84 2.16
C THR A 27 -12.01 -37.43 3.21
N LEU A 28 -12.44 -36.80 4.30
CA LEU A 28 -11.59 -36.35 5.40
C LEU A 28 -11.32 -37.46 6.43
N LYS A 29 -11.92 -38.64 6.28
CA LYS A 29 -11.81 -39.78 7.20
C LYS A 29 -12.16 -39.40 8.65
N LEU A 30 -13.25 -38.65 8.81
CA LEU A 30 -13.73 -38.23 10.13
C LEU A 30 -14.37 -39.42 10.86
N GLY A 31 -14.25 -39.44 12.20
CA GLY A 31 -14.87 -40.47 13.04
C GLY A 31 -16.41 -40.40 13.09
N ALA A 32 -16.99 -39.27 12.68
CA ALA A 32 -18.42 -39.06 12.60
C ALA A 32 -18.77 -38.10 11.45
N THR A 33 -20.04 -38.12 11.02
CA THR A 33 -20.55 -37.15 10.05
C THR A 33 -20.67 -35.77 10.71
N PRO A 34 -20.01 -34.71 10.18
CA PRO A 34 -20.06 -33.39 10.78
C PRO A 34 -21.45 -32.77 10.60
N THR A 35 -21.84 -31.92 11.54
CA THR A 35 -23.07 -31.12 11.40
C THR A 35 -22.79 -29.95 10.46
N ILE A 36 -23.71 -29.68 9.55
CA ILE A 36 -23.68 -28.46 8.72
C ILE A 36 -24.68 -27.47 9.32
N HIS A 37 -24.16 -26.34 9.76
CA HIS A 37 -24.92 -25.19 10.21
C HIS A 37 -25.32 -24.31 9.03
N HIS A 38 -26.33 -23.47 9.23
CA HIS A 38 -26.80 -22.51 8.23
C HIS A 38 -26.41 -21.08 8.57
N GLU A 39 -26.28 -20.79 9.85
CA GLU A 39 -26.09 -19.45 10.37
C GLU A 39 -25.37 -19.49 11.72
N LEU A 40 -24.25 -20.23 11.76
CA LEU A 40 -23.39 -20.42 12.94
C LEU A 40 -23.00 -19.09 13.61
N CYS A 41 -22.81 -18.03 12.83
CA CYS A 41 -22.47 -16.69 13.34
C CYS A 41 -23.68 -15.85 13.80
N ARG A 42 -24.90 -16.38 13.68
CA ARG A 42 -26.15 -15.68 14.04
C ARG A 42 -27.01 -16.57 14.94
N HIS A 43 -28.12 -17.12 14.46
CA HIS A 43 -29.06 -17.84 15.33
C HIS A 43 -28.50 -19.15 15.89
N GLU A 44 -27.38 -19.64 15.36
CA GLU A 44 -26.71 -20.87 15.81
C GLU A 44 -25.40 -20.62 16.60
N VAL A 45 -25.19 -19.41 17.14
CA VAL A 45 -23.98 -19.10 17.95
C VAL A 45 -23.87 -19.98 19.20
N ARG A 46 -24.99 -20.49 19.72
CA ARG A 46 -24.97 -21.40 20.89
C ARG A 46 -24.30 -22.73 20.57
N GLN A 47 -24.45 -23.24 19.35
CA GLN A 47 -23.81 -24.47 18.89
C GLN A 47 -22.28 -24.30 18.89
N PHE A 48 -21.79 -23.15 18.41
CA PHE A 48 -20.37 -22.81 18.48
C PHE A 48 -19.87 -22.70 19.94
N ARG A 49 -20.61 -22.05 20.83
CA ARG A 49 -20.23 -21.99 22.26
C ARG A 49 -20.16 -23.38 22.90
N SER A 50 -21.14 -24.25 22.64
CA SER A 50 -21.08 -25.64 23.13
C SER A 50 -19.94 -26.45 22.51
N ALA A 51 -19.54 -26.13 21.27
CA ALA A 51 -18.37 -26.72 20.63
C ALA A 51 -17.06 -26.33 21.34
N LEU A 52 -16.93 -25.08 21.79
CA LEU A 52 -15.79 -24.61 22.60
C LEU A 52 -15.76 -25.31 23.97
N GLU A 53 -16.90 -25.35 24.67
CA GLU A 53 -17.02 -25.98 26.01
C GLU A 53 -16.67 -27.47 26.01
N ALA A 54 -16.86 -28.17 24.89
CA ALA A 54 -16.47 -29.57 24.74
C ALA A 54 -14.95 -29.78 24.70
N GLY A 55 -14.16 -28.71 24.55
CA GLY A 55 -12.70 -28.71 24.53
C GLY A 55 -12.09 -29.22 23.21
N GLY A 56 -10.78 -29.03 23.08
CA GLY A 56 -9.98 -29.38 21.90
C GLY A 56 -9.89 -28.26 20.86
N GLU A 57 -9.10 -28.47 19.81
CA GLU A 57 -8.98 -27.52 18.70
C GLU A 57 -10.28 -27.48 17.87
N VAL A 58 -10.81 -26.28 17.64
CA VAL A 58 -12.00 -26.02 16.83
C VAL A 58 -11.60 -25.36 15.51
N VAL A 59 -12.03 -25.92 14.40
CA VAL A 59 -11.86 -25.37 13.06
C VAL A 59 -13.20 -24.83 12.58
N VAL A 60 -13.28 -23.52 12.37
CA VAL A 60 -14.48 -22.84 11.85
C VAL A 60 -14.31 -22.58 10.36
N SER A 61 -15.31 -22.98 9.56
CA SER A 61 -15.25 -22.87 8.09
C SER A 61 -15.55 -21.47 7.54
N CYS A 62 -15.37 -20.41 8.33
CA CYS A 62 -15.69 -19.03 7.99
C CYS A 62 -14.50 -18.13 8.32
N THR A 63 -14.20 -17.15 7.46
CA THR A 63 -13.23 -16.08 7.78
C THR A 63 -13.89 -14.70 7.87
N GLN A 64 -15.11 -14.51 7.32
CA GLN A 64 -15.83 -13.24 7.41
C GLN A 64 -16.11 -12.83 8.87
N GLU A 65 -16.57 -13.78 9.67
CA GLU A 65 -16.99 -13.53 11.06
C GLU A 65 -15.93 -14.03 12.05
N ALA A 66 -14.65 -14.10 11.64
CA ALA A 66 -13.57 -14.57 12.49
C ALA A 66 -13.44 -13.74 13.78
N ALA A 67 -13.56 -12.41 13.68
CA ALA A 67 -13.52 -11.51 14.84
C ALA A 67 -14.60 -11.85 15.88
N LEU A 68 -15.84 -12.16 15.44
CA LEU A 68 -16.91 -12.57 16.33
C LEU A 68 -16.58 -13.89 17.03
N PHE A 69 -16.14 -14.91 16.28
CA PHE A 69 -15.82 -16.22 16.85
C PHE A 69 -14.61 -16.16 17.80
N GLN A 70 -13.62 -15.30 17.50
CA GLN A 70 -12.48 -15.03 18.40
C GLN A 70 -12.96 -14.40 19.69
N GLU A 71 -13.76 -13.34 19.64
CA GLU A 71 -14.31 -12.70 20.83
C GLU A 71 -15.11 -13.69 21.70
N LEU A 72 -15.91 -14.55 21.06
CA LEU A 72 -16.67 -15.59 21.76
C LEU A 72 -15.77 -16.66 22.39
N ALA A 73 -14.67 -17.04 21.74
CA ALA A 73 -13.69 -17.97 22.27
C ALA A 73 -12.88 -17.37 23.43
N GLU A 74 -12.48 -16.10 23.32
CA GLU A 74 -11.84 -15.34 24.40
C GLU A 74 -12.75 -15.23 25.63
N GLN A 75 -14.03 -14.88 25.44
CA GLN A 75 -15.02 -14.85 26.52
C GLN A 75 -15.20 -16.21 27.20
N ALA A 76 -14.99 -17.30 26.48
CA ALA A 76 -15.07 -18.66 26.99
C ALA A 76 -13.73 -19.20 27.53
N GLY A 77 -12.63 -18.46 27.39
CA GLY A 77 -11.28 -18.89 27.80
C GLY A 77 -10.66 -19.98 26.91
N HIS A 78 -10.97 -19.99 25.62
CA HIS A 78 -10.56 -21.00 24.64
C HIS A 78 -9.91 -20.41 23.36
N ASP A 79 -9.27 -19.24 23.47
CA ASP A 79 -8.70 -18.48 22.35
C ASP A 79 -7.57 -19.23 21.60
N GLU A 80 -6.71 -19.96 22.30
CA GLU A 80 -5.59 -20.70 21.69
C GLU A 80 -6.01 -21.90 20.82
N ALA A 81 -7.28 -22.30 20.89
CA ALA A 81 -7.79 -23.51 20.26
C ALA A 81 -8.49 -23.28 18.91
N LEU A 82 -8.55 -22.04 18.42
CA LEU A 82 -9.40 -21.67 17.28
C LEU A 82 -8.61 -21.52 15.97
N ARG A 83 -9.07 -22.21 14.92
CA ARG A 83 -8.56 -22.10 13.55
C ARG A 83 -9.67 -21.72 12.60
N PHE A 84 -9.34 -20.91 11.60
CA PHE A 84 -10.30 -20.51 10.57
C PHE A 84 -9.86 -20.99 9.21
N ILE A 85 -10.82 -21.38 8.39
CA ILE A 85 -10.58 -21.71 6.99
C ILE A 85 -11.70 -21.14 6.12
N ASN A 86 -11.32 -20.44 5.06
CA ASN A 86 -12.28 -19.90 4.13
C ASN A 86 -12.71 -20.99 3.13
N ILE A 87 -13.92 -21.53 3.27
CA ILE A 87 -14.51 -22.43 2.26
C ILE A 87 -15.55 -21.74 1.38
N ARG A 88 -15.96 -20.51 1.73
CA ARG A 88 -17.04 -19.79 1.04
C ARG A 88 -16.51 -19.07 -0.18
N GLU A 89 -15.68 -18.03 -0.02
CA GLU A 89 -15.10 -17.27 -1.12
C GLU A 89 -14.09 -18.10 -1.91
N MET A 90 -13.31 -18.93 -1.22
CA MET A 90 -12.27 -19.73 -1.87
C MET A 90 -12.81 -20.96 -2.62
N ALA A 91 -14.05 -21.37 -2.38
CA ALA A 91 -14.63 -22.56 -3.03
C ALA A 91 -16.13 -22.42 -3.33
N GLY A 92 -16.99 -22.31 -2.31
CA GLY A 92 -18.45 -22.36 -2.43
C GLY A 92 -19.07 -21.32 -3.38
N TRP A 93 -18.53 -20.10 -3.40
CA TRP A 93 -18.99 -18.98 -4.26
C TRP A 93 -18.19 -18.85 -5.56
N SER A 94 -17.28 -19.78 -5.84
CA SER A 94 -16.58 -19.80 -7.12
C SER A 94 -17.53 -20.22 -8.26
N ARG A 95 -17.11 -19.98 -9.50
CA ARG A 95 -17.84 -20.44 -10.71
C ARG A 95 -18.10 -21.94 -10.72
N GLU A 96 -17.27 -22.72 -10.03
CA GLU A 96 -17.34 -24.18 -9.91
C GLU A 96 -17.92 -24.63 -8.56
N GLY A 97 -18.58 -23.72 -7.82
CA GLY A 97 -19.05 -23.93 -6.45
C GLY A 97 -19.91 -25.18 -6.24
N SER A 98 -20.78 -25.53 -7.20
CA SER A 98 -21.62 -26.73 -7.14
C SER A 98 -20.82 -28.04 -7.15
N GLY A 99 -19.62 -28.04 -7.71
CA GLY A 99 -18.69 -29.18 -7.74
C GLY A 99 -17.49 -29.02 -6.81
N ALA A 100 -17.48 -28.01 -5.93
CA ALA A 100 -16.29 -27.61 -5.17
C ALA A 100 -15.98 -28.51 -3.96
N GLN A 101 -16.76 -29.58 -3.73
CA GLN A 101 -16.57 -30.50 -2.60
C GLN A 101 -15.13 -31.00 -2.40
N PRO A 102 -14.41 -31.49 -3.44
CA PRO A 102 -13.02 -31.89 -3.30
C PRO A 102 -12.10 -30.74 -2.86
N LYS A 103 -12.35 -29.51 -3.34
CA LYS A 103 -11.60 -28.32 -2.94
C LYS A 103 -11.90 -27.92 -1.50
N ILE A 104 -13.16 -27.99 -1.08
CA ILE A 104 -13.57 -27.73 0.31
C ILE A 104 -12.91 -28.73 1.26
N ALA A 105 -12.88 -30.02 0.91
CA ALA A 105 -12.16 -31.04 1.67
C ALA A 105 -10.65 -30.75 1.75
N ALA A 106 -10.03 -30.32 0.64
CA ALA A 106 -8.62 -29.94 0.63
C ALA A 106 -8.34 -28.73 1.54
N LEU A 107 -9.20 -27.71 1.52
CA LEU A 107 -9.10 -26.53 2.39
C LEU A 107 -9.28 -26.92 3.87
N LEU A 108 -10.26 -27.76 4.20
CA LEU A 108 -10.44 -28.26 5.56
C LEU A 108 -9.22 -29.07 6.03
N SER A 109 -8.61 -29.85 5.15
CA SER A 109 -7.37 -30.59 5.45
C SER A 109 -6.20 -29.66 5.74
N LEU A 110 -6.12 -28.51 5.06
CA LEU A 110 -5.10 -27.48 5.32
C LEU A 110 -5.20 -26.93 6.75
N ALA A 111 -6.40 -26.77 7.30
CA ALA A 111 -6.60 -26.35 8.70
C ALA A 111 -6.14 -27.41 9.73
N GLY A 112 -5.95 -28.65 9.28
CA GLY A 112 -5.39 -29.73 10.08
C GLY A 112 -3.86 -29.75 10.13
N LEU A 113 -3.18 -29.00 9.26
CA LEU A 113 -1.71 -28.95 9.24
C LEU A 113 -1.18 -28.11 10.42
N PRO A 114 0.07 -28.38 10.88
CA PRO A 114 0.73 -27.52 11.85
C PRO A 114 0.91 -26.09 11.29
N GLU A 115 1.00 -25.11 12.19
CA GLU A 115 1.39 -23.75 11.79
C GLU A 115 2.75 -23.79 11.07
N PRO A 116 2.92 -23.02 9.98
CA PRO A 116 4.23 -22.89 9.34
C PRO A 116 5.23 -22.29 10.33
N GLU A 117 6.51 -22.65 10.17
CA GLU A 117 7.56 -22.03 10.96
C GLU A 117 7.56 -20.51 10.74
N PRO A 118 7.75 -19.70 11.81
CA PRO A 118 7.80 -18.24 11.69
C PRO A 118 8.82 -17.82 10.64
N VAL A 119 8.37 -17.09 9.63
CA VAL A 119 9.27 -16.49 8.65
C VAL A 119 9.89 -15.22 9.23
N PRO A 120 11.15 -14.87 8.87
CA PRO A 120 11.76 -13.62 9.29
C PRO A 120 10.87 -12.43 8.91
N ALA A 121 10.45 -11.66 9.91
CA ALA A 121 9.77 -10.39 9.70
C ALA A 121 10.82 -9.28 9.55
N VAL A 122 10.68 -8.45 8.52
CA VAL A 122 11.48 -7.24 8.36
C VAL A 122 10.70 -6.07 8.94
N SER A 123 11.26 -5.42 9.97
CA SER A 123 10.73 -4.17 10.48
C SER A 123 11.28 -3.00 9.68
N TYR A 124 10.44 -2.02 9.32
CA TYR A 124 10.88 -0.73 8.79
C TYR A 124 10.64 0.37 9.82
N ARG A 125 11.41 1.45 9.72
CA ARG A 125 11.23 2.68 10.49
C ARG A 125 11.24 3.84 9.51
N SER A 126 10.28 4.74 9.65
CA SER A 126 10.22 5.99 8.90
C SER A 126 10.27 7.16 9.89
N ALA A 127 11.06 8.17 9.55
CA ALA A 127 11.06 9.48 10.19
C ALA A 127 10.01 10.44 9.57
N GLY A 128 9.28 10.01 8.55
CA GLY A 128 8.24 10.78 7.86
C GLY A 128 8.72 11.56 6.64
N SER A 129 9.92 11.30 6.12
CA SER A 129 10.45 11.98 4.94
C SER A 129 9.80 11.47 3.65
N LEU A 130 9.08 12.33 2.94
CA LEU A 130 8.30 12.00 1.76
C LEU A 130 8.77 12.79 0.54
N LEU A 131 9.09 12.08 -0.55
CA LEU A 131 9.28 12.68 -1.87
C LEU A 131 8.02 12.51 -2.73
N VAL A 132 7.52 13.60 -3.30
CA VAL A 132 6.49 13.59 -4.35
C VAL A 132 7.12 13.95 -5.68
N ILE A 133 7.03 13.06 -6.66
CA ILE A 133 7.59 13.18 -8.00
C ILE A 133 6.43 13.37 -8.98
N GLY A 134 6.56 14.30 -9.92
CA GLY A 134 5.58 14.43 -10.99
C GLY A 134 5.48 15.81 -11.63
N PRO A 135 4.45 16.05 -12.46
CA PRO A 135 4.15 17.38 -12.99
C PRO A 135 3.87 18.37 -11.86
N LEU A 136 4.27 19.63 -12.03
CA LEU A 136 4.25 20.65 -10.97
C LEU A 136 2.90 20.72 -10.23
N ASP A 137 1.80 20.92 -10.94
CA ASP A 137 0.49 21.12 -10.31
C ASP A 137 0.01 19.87 -9.55
N ALA A 138 0.21 18.68 -10.11
CA ALA A 138 -0.20 17.42 -9.49
C ALA A 138 0.66 17.08 -8.26
N ALA A 139 1.98 17.20 -8.38
CA ALA A 139 2.90 16.95 -7.28
C ALA A 139 2.66 17.92 -6.12
N ARG A 140 2.39 19.19 -6.44
CA ARG A 140 2.06 20.20 -5.44
C ARG A 140 0.73 19.93 -4.74
N ALA A 141 -0.31 19.53 -5.48
CA ALA A 141 -1.62 19.22 -4.91
C ALA A 141 -1.55 18.07 -3.89
N TRP A 142 -0.66 17.09 -4.10
CA TRP A 142 -0.38 16.05 -3.12
C TRP A 142 0.48 16.55 -1.96
N ALA A 143 1.53 17.31 -2.24
CA ALA A 143 2.38 17.89 -1.20
C ALA A 143 1.57 18.76 -0.21
N ASP A 144 0.64 19.58 -0.71
CA ASP A 144 -0.22 20.43 0.11
C ASP A 144 -1.15 19.64 1.04
N GLN A 145 -1.58 18.45 0.62
CA GLN A 145 -2.42 17.56 1.45
C GLN A 145 -1.61 16.79 2.50
N LEU A 146 -0.31 16.58 2.26
CA LEU A 146 0.53 15.68 3.05
C LEU A 146 1.51 16.42 3.96
N LYS A 147 1.77 17.70 3.74
CA LYS A 147 2.76 18.51 4.49
C LYS A 147 2.52 18.59 6.00
N ASP A 148 1.28 18.40 6.47
CA ASP A 148 0.97 18.43 7.90
C ASP A 148 1.27 17.09 8.61
N GLN A 149 1.47 16.02 7.83
CA GLN A 149 1.73 14.66 8.32
C GLN A 149 3.16 14.17 8.01
N PHE A 150 3.81 14.75 6.99
CA PHE A 150 5.10 14.31 6.48
C PHE A 150 6.05 15.50 6.27
N GLU A 151 7.35 15.23 6.35
CA GLU A 151 8.38 16.14 5.85
C GLU A 151 8.46 15.99 4.33
N VAL A 152 7.69 16.81 3.62
CA VAL A 152 7.52 16.70 2.17
C VAL A 152 8.61 17.42 1.41
N SER A 153 9.13 16.80 0.34
CA SER A 153 9.89 17.40 -0.75
C SER A 153 9.21 17.12 -2.08
N VAL A 154 9.33 18.03 -3.05
CA VAL A 154 8.76 17.87 -4.39
C VAL A 154 9.87 17.81 -5.44
N LEU A 155 9.81 16.85 -6.37
CA LEU A 155 10.66 16.76 -7.55
C LEU A 155 9.83 16.83 -8.83
N VAL A 156 9.93 17.96 -9.53
CA VAL A 156 9.17 18.22 -10.75
C VAL A 156 9.86 17.62 -11.97
N THR A 157 9.14 16.82 -12.77
CA THR A 157 9.70 15.99 -13.86
C THR A 157 9.69 16.64 -15.25
N SER A 158 8.90 17.69 -15.46
CA SER A 158 8.77 18.40 -16.73
C SER A 158 9.33 19.82 -16.65
N SER A 159 9.55 20.47 -17.80
CA SER A 159 9.66 21.94 -17.86
C SER A 159 8.38 22.50 -17.27
N ALA A 160 8.44 22.83 -15.98
CA ALA A 160 7.27 23.04 -15.15
C ALA A 160 6.38 24.09 -15.82
N VAL A 161 5.24 23.67 -16.36
CA VAL A 161 4.19 24.61 -16.73
C VAL A 161 3.36 24.79 -15.48
N GLY A 162 3.21 26.01 -15.01
CA GLY A 162 2.47 26.32 -13.79
C GLY A 162 3.05 27.51 -13.04
N THR A 163 2.60 27.68 -11.80
CA THR A 163 3.02 28.81 -10.94
C THR A 163 3.45 28.28 -9.59
N LEU A 164 4.70 28.54 -9.22
CA LEU A 164 5.15 28.30 -7.86
C LEU A 164 4.62 29.40 -6.92
N PRO A 165 4.12 29.04 -5.73
CA PRO A 165 3.67 30.03 -4.75
C PRO A 165 4.84 30.88 -4.27
N SER A 166 4.59 32.06 -3.70
CA SER A 166 5.66 32.86 -3.11
C SER A 166 6.19 32.24 -1.81
N ALA A 167 5.29 31.68 -0.99
CA ALA A 167 5.64 30.96 0.22
C ALA A 167 6.39 29.64 -0.08
N ARG A 168 7.38 29.32 0.74
CA ARG A 168 8.15 28.07 0.69
C ARG A 168 7.73 27.21 1.88
N GLU A 169 6.71 26.39 1.68
CA GLU A 169 6.24 25.45 2.71
C GLU A 169 7.05 24.16 2.72
N TYR A 170 7.66 23.80 1.59
CA TYR A 170 8.51 22.64 1.41
C TYR A 170 9.53 22.87 0.28
N PRO A 171 10.63 22.08 0.23
CA PRO A 171 11.59 22.10 -0.86
C PRO A 171 10.93 21.68 -2.18
N VAL A 172 11.28 22.38 -3.26
CA VAL A 172 10.87 22.03 -4.62
C VAL A 172 12.11 22.00 -5.48
N ASN A 173 12.38 20.85 -6.09
CA ASN A 173 13.44 20.61 -7.04
C ASN A 173 12.87 20.30 -8.43
N SER A 174 13.69 20.43 -9.46
CA SER A 174 13.35 20.05 -10.84
C SER A 174 14.40 19.09 -11.37
N GLY A 175 13.97 17.97 -11.95
CA GLY A 175 14.89 16.94 -12.39
C GLY A 175 14.37 16.05 -13.50
N LYS A 176 15.28 15.30 -14.10
CA LYS A 176 15.02 14.26 -15.10
C LYS A 176 15.87 13.03 -14.78
N ASN A 177 15.69 11.95 -15.54
CA ASN A 177 16.48 10.71 -15.39
C ASN A 177 16.45 10.15 -13.96
N ILE A 178 15.25 10.13 -13.38
CA ILE A 178 15.02 9.75 -11.98
C ILE A 178 15.21 8.24 -11.81
N LYS A 179 15.97 7.85 -10.79
CA LYS A 179 16.19 6.46 -10.39
C LYS A 179 15.86 6.32 -8.91
N ILE A 180 14.96 5.40 -8.59
CA ILE A 180 14.54 5.09 -7.23
C ILE A 180 15.00 3.68 -6.91
N ASN A 181 15.77 3.52 -5.83
CA ASN A 181 16.17 2.21 -5.32
C ASN A 181 15.90 2.14 -3.81
N GLY A 182 15.63 0.95 -3.29
CA GLY A 182 15.41 0.74 -1.86
C GLY A 182 14.03 0.17 -1.56
N PHE A 183 13.57 0.42 -0.34
CA PHE A 183 12.30 -0.06 0.19
C PHE A 183 11.74 0.97 1.17
N LEU A 184 10.52 0.74 1.67
CA LEU A 184 9.85 1.63 2.60
C LEU A 184 10.74 1.94 3.82
N GLY A 185 11.00 3.23 4.07
CA GLY A 185 11.91 3.72 5.10
C GLY A 185 13.37 3.92 4.66
N GLU A 186 13.75 3.52 3.45
CA GLU A 186 15.13 3.62 2.98
C GLU A 186 15.22 3.70 1.44
N PHE A 187 14.49 4.64 0.83
CA PHE A 187 14.64 4.96 -0.59
C PHE A 187 15.84 5.88 -0.82
N ASN A 188 16.65 5.52 -1.80
CA ASN A 188 17.71 6.35 -2.35
C ASN A 188 17.28 6.80 -3.76
N VAL A 189 17.06 8.10 -3.91
CA VAL A 189 16.54 8.71 -5.14
C VAL A 189 17.64 9.54 -5.79
N VAL A 190 17.92 9.24 -7.06
CA VAL A 190 18.93 9.93 -7.86
C VAL A 190 18.26 10.59 -9.05
N TRP A 191 18.57 11.85 -9.33
CA TRP A 191 18.08 12.56 -10.51
C TRP A 191 19.12 13.53 -11.06
N GLU A 192 18.99 13.90 -12.32
CA GLU A 192 19.80 14.94 -12.95
C GLU A 192 19.04 16.26 -12.96
N HIS A 193 19.72 17.39 -12.75
CA HIS A 193 19.12 18.71 -12.91
C HIS A 193 18.58 18.89 -14.33
N GLY A 194 17.26 19.06 -14.44
CA GLY A 194 16.57 19.24 -15.71
C GLY A 194 16.60 20.68 -16.24
N ASN A 195 16.95 21.64 -15.39
CA ASN A 195 16.89 23.07 -15.71
C ASN A 195 18.06 23.85 -15.09
N PRO A 196 18.56 24.91 -15.75
CA PRO A 196 19.57 25.82 -15.21
C PRO A 196 19.13 26.58 -13.96
N ILE A 197 17.83 26.73 -13.74
CA ILE A 197 17.30 27.43 -12.56
C ILE A 197 17.16 26.43 -11.42
N ASP A 198 17.99 26.59 -10.40
CA ASP A 198 17.88 25.85 -9.14
C ASP A 198 16.77 26.46 -8.28
N LEU A 199 15.69 25.70 -8.16
CA LEU A 199 14.49 26.10 -7.44
C LEU A 199 14.71 26.18 -5.93
N ASP A 200 15.74 25.55 -5.37
CA ASP A 200 16.07 25.71 -3.97
C ASP A 200 16.73 27.07 -3.72
N LEU A 201 17.67 27.48 -4.57
CA LEU A 201 18.36 28.77 -4.49
C LEU A 201 17.51 29.97 -4.98
N CYS A 202 16.54 29.75 -5.86
CA CYS A 202 15.76 30.81 -6.51
C CYS A 202 14.94 31.63 -5.51
N THR A 203 15.18 32.94 -5.38
CA THR A 203 14.39 33.78 -4.46
C THR A 203 12.97 34.12 -4.94
N ARG A 204 12.55 33.62 -6.11
CA ARG A 204 11.22 33.89 -6.71
C ARG A 204 10.95 35.40 -6.92
N CYS A 205 11.98 36.19 -7.23
CA CYS A 205 11.91 37.65 -7.35
C CYS A 205 11.35 38.18 -8.69
N ASN A 206 11.05 37.28 -9.63
CA ASN A 206 10.57 37.59 -10.99
C ASN A 206 11.53 38.40 -11.88
N ALA A 207 12.77 38.64 -11.48
CA ALA A 207 13.73 39.41 -12.28
C ALA A 207 14.08 38.71 -13.59
N CYS A 208 14.28 37.39 -13.56
CA CYS A 208 14.56 36.59 -14.75
C CYS A 208 13.39 36.53 -15.74
N VAL A 209 12.16 36.46 -15.22
CA VAL A 209 10.91 36.49 -16.02
C VAL A 209 10.82 37.81 -16.80
N ARG A 210 11.04 38.95 -16.12
CA ARG A 210 11.03 40.28 -16.76
C ARG A 210 12.17 40.50 -17.76
N ALA A 211 13.32 39.88 -17.53
CA ALA A 211 14.52 40.06 -18.34
C ALA A 211 14.55 39.22 -19.61
N CYS A 212 13.72 38.19 -19.74
CA CYS A 212 13.75 37.26 -20.87
C CYS A 212 12.98 37.83 -22.09
N PRO A 213 13.66 38.16 -23.22
CA PRO A 213 13.00 38.73 -24.39
C PRO A 213 12.04 37.73 -25.06
N GLU A 214 12.38 36.45 -25.02
CA GLU A 214 11.61 35.35 -25.62
C GLU A 214 10.42 34.90 -24.77
N ARG A 215 10.27 35.45 -23.56
CA ARG A 215 9.30 34.95 -22.55
C ARG A 215 9.43 33.44 -22.33
N ALA A 216 10.67 32.96 -22.36
CA ALA A 216 11.01 31.53 -22.17
C ALA A 216 11.07 31.12 -20.69
N ILE A 217 10.74 32.02 -19.76
CA ILE A 217 10.69 31.72 -18.32
C ILE A 217 9.36 32.26 -17.80
N ASP A 218 8.56 31.40 -17.18
CA ASP A 218 7.30 31.77 -16.54
C ASP A 218 7.41 31.67 -15.01
N TYR A 219 6.27 31.70 -14.30
CA TYR A 219 6.22 31.68 -12.84
C TYR A 219 6.48 30.30 -12.21
N SER A 220 6.77 29.28 -13.03
CA SER A 220 7.40 28.06 -12.53
C SER A 220 8.88 28.25 -12.24
N TYR A 221 9.48 29.36 -12.72
CA TYR A 221 10.91 29.63 -12.69
C TYR A 221 11.72 28.51 -13.34
N GLN A 222 11.23 27.96 -14.44
CA GLN A 222 11.96 27.02 -15.29
C GLN A 222 12.09 27.59 -16.70
N ILE A 223 13.24 27.35 -17.34
CA ILE A 223 13.48 27.76 -18.73
C ILE A 223 12.83 26.76 -19.70
N ASP A 224 11.97 27.29 -20.57
CA ASP A 224 11.49 26.63 -21.78
C ASP A 224 12.57 26.69 -22.87
N PHE A 225 13.27 25.57 -23.06
CA PHE A 225 14.34 25.46 -24.05
C PHE A 225 13.86 25.54 -25.50
N ALA A 226 12.57 25.31 -25.78
CA ALA A 226 12.03 25.48 -27.13
C ALA A 226 11.89 26.96 -27.52
N LYS A 227 11.76 27.87 -26.54
CA LYS A 227 11.70 29.33 -26.74
C LYS A 227 13.03 30.03 -26.47
N CYS A 228 13.90 29.46 -25.65
CA CYS A 228 15.12 30.12 -25.20
C CYS A 228 16.18 30.25 -26.31
N GLN A 229 16.43 31.47 -26.77
CA GLN A 229 17.50 31.78 -27.73
C GLN A 229 18.86 32.11 -27.08
N SER A 230 19.08 31.72 -25.82
CA SER A 230 20.38 31.83 -25.13
C SER A 230 20.98 33.24 -24.98
N HIS A 231 20.15 34.29 -24.91
CA HIS A 231 20.57 35.67 -24.59
C HIS A 231 21.27 35.84 -23.23
N ARG A 232 21.03 34.90 -22.29
CA ARG A 232 21.54 34.91 -20.90
C ARG A 232 21.20 36.17 -20.07
N ALA A 233 20.25 37.01 -20.51
CA ALA A 233 19.75 38.15 -19.74
C ALA A 233 19.21 37.74 -18.35
N CYS A 234 18.61 36.56 -18.24
CA CYS A 234 18.15 35.99 -16.97
C CYS A 234 19.29 35.74 -15.97
N VAL A 235 20.48 35.32 -16.43
CA VAL A 235 21.65 35.10 -15.58
C VAL A 235 22.12 36.42 -14.98
N LYS A 236 22.26 37.45 -15.82
CA LYS A 236 22.61 38.81 -15.36
C LYS A 236 21.58 39.36 -14.37
N ALA A 237 20.30 39.11 -14.62
CA ALA A 237 19.20 39.53 -13.73
C ALA A 237 19.19 38.77 -12.39
N CYS A 238 19.63 37.51 -12.36
CA CYS A 238 19.79 36.72 -11.14
C CYS A 238 20.96 37.24 -10.30
N GLY A 239 22.05 37.65 -10.97
CA GLY A 239 23.18 38.33 -10.33
C GLY A 239 23.81 37.48 -9.22
N ALA A 240 24.06 38.11 -8.07
CA ALA A 240 24.74 37.47 -6.94
C ALA A 240 23.96 36.31 -6.28
N ILE A 241 22.65 36.16 -6.57
CA ILE A 241 21.87 35.01 -6.08
C ILE A 241 22.37 33.70 -6.69
N GLY A 242 22.87 33.71 -7.93
CA GLY A 242 23.48 32.53 -8.56
C GLY A 242 22.53 31.33 -8.76
N ALA A 243 21.21 31.54 -8.69
CA ALA A 243 20.22 30.48 -8.89
C ALA A 243 20.12 30.00 -10.34
N ILE A 244 20.56 30.79 -11.32
CA ILE A 244 20.53 30.43 -12.75
C ILE A 244 21.93 30.15 -13.25
N ASP A 245 22.19 28.90 -13.60
CA ASP A 245 23.49 28.40 -14.03
C ASP A 245 23.32 27.32 -15.10
N PHE A 246 23.73 27.64 -16.34
CA PHE A 246 23.57 26.73 -17.48
C PHE A 246 24.56 25.56 -17.46
N GLU A 247 25.65 25.65 -16.69
CA GLU A 247 26.60 24.56 -16.50
C GLU A 247 26.11 23.53 -15.48
N ARG A 248 25.07 23.87 -14.69
CA ARG A 248 24.46 22.97 -13.70
C ARG A 248 23.55 21.91 -14.32
N ALA A 249 23.04 22.16 -15.52
CA ALA A 249 22.14 21.23 -16.19
C ALA A 249 22.84 19.88 -16.43
N GLY A 250 22.20 18.78 -16.01
CA GLY A 250 22.78 17.43 -16.11
C GLY A 250 23.63 16.99 -14.90
N ALA A 251 23.88 17.86 -13.92
CA ALA A 251 24.52 17.44 -12.68
C ALA A 251 23.58 16.50 -11.88
N SER A 252 24.12 15.37 -11.42
CA SER A 252 23.38 14.39 -10.63
C SER A 252 23.23 14.85 -9.17
N ARG A 253 22.05 14.63 -8.59
CA ARG A 253 21.74 14.75 -7.15
C ARG A 253 21.25 13.41 -6.63
N THR A 254 21.56 13.16 -5.37
CA THR A 254 21.15 11.95 -4.65
C THR A 254 20.62 12.36 -3.28
N GLU A 255 19.42 11.94 -2.94
CA GLU A 255 18.80 12.16 -1.63
C GLU A 255 18.07 10.92 -1.14
N ARG A 256 17.88 10.84 0.18
CA ARG A 256 17.22 9.72 0.85
C ARG A 256 15.85 10.13 1.37
N TYR A 257 14.89 9.23 1.20
CA TYR A 257 13.50 9.41 1.59
C TYR A 257 12.95 8.12 2.20
N ASP A 258 11.95 8.24 3.07
CA ASP A 258 11.28 7.08 3.64
C ASP A 258 10.14 6.60 2.74
N LEU A 259 9.47 7.53 2.07
CA LEU A 259 8.39 7.28 1.13
C LEU A 259 8.63 8.05 -0.16
N VAL A 260 8.19 7.46 -1.28
CA VAL A 260 8.20 8.10 -2.59
C VAL A 260 6.82 7.88 -3.23
N LEU A 261 6.24 8.95 -3.76
CA LEU A 261 5.05 8.93 -4.62
C LEU A 261 5.48 9.46 -5.99
N ASP A 262 5.31 8.69 -7.07
CA ASP A 262 5.75 9.05 -8.43
C ASP A 262 4.66 8.97 -9.50
#